data_AF-A0A845YSJ5-F1
#
_entry.id   AF-A0A845YSJ5-F1
#
_cell.length_a   1.000
_cell.length_b   1.000
_cell.length_c   1.000
_cell.angle_alpha   90.00
_cell.angle_beta   90.00
_cell.angle_gamma   90.00
#
_symmetry.space_group_name_H-M   'P 1'
#
loop_
_entity.id
_entity.type
_entity.pdbx_description
1 polymer ?
#
loop_
_entity_poly.entity_id
_entity_poly.type
_entity_poly.pdbx_seq_one_letter_code
_entity_poly.pdbx_strand_id
1 'polypeptide(L)'
;MTTNLKDFLEACEQLGTLRLIVTSNAAVLEVRGKIQKLFYAELPKGKYANMHTDIVEFHLNMDLIKQVKFESGEAKRGNFTTYAIRFLDNEEKIALSAFLQWGKPGEYEPGQVEIWQGLKEKYGEVWEPIPVESLE
;
A
#
# COMPACT_ATOMS: atom_id res chain seq x y z
N MET A 1 8.95 10.06 -14.14
CA MET A 1 9.32 10.88 -12.96
C MET A 1 9.97 9.94 -11.96
N THR A 2 11.14 10.27 -11.43
CA THR A 2 11.72 9.55 -10.29
C THR A 2 10.94 9.92 -9.04
N THR A 3 10.27 8.96 -8.41
CA THR A 3 9.47 9.16 -7.19
C THR A 3 9.97 8.24 -6.10
N ASN A 4 10.03 8.73 -4.87
CA ASN A 4 10.43 7.93 -3.72
C ASN A 4 9.21 7.26 -3.09
N LEU A 5 9.45 6.25 -2.24
CA LEU A 5 8.38 5.52 -1.59
C LEU A 5 7.63 6.34 -0.53
N LYS A 6 8.31 7.29 0.13
CA LYS A 6 7.71 8.18 1.13
C LYS A 6 6.54 8.97 0.52
N ASP A 7 6.79 9.67 -0.58
CA ASP A 7 5.78 10.49 -1.28
C ASP A 7 4.61 9.67 -1.79
N PHE A 8 4.87 8.43 -2.19
CA PHE A 8 3.82 7.50 -2.62
C PHE A 8 2.93 7.06 -1.46
N LEU A 9 3.52 6.72 -0.31
CA LEU A 9 2.78 6.33 0.88
C LEU A 9 1.93 7.50 1.40
N GLU A 10 2.42 8.73 1.34
CA GLU A 10 1.62 9.93 1.66
C GLU A 10 0.47 10.12 0.64
N ALA A 11 0.74 9.92 -0.66
CA ALA A 11 -0.31 10.00 -1.67
C ALA A 11 -1.40 8.93 -1.50
N CYS A 12 -1.07 7.78 -0.89
CA CYS A 12 -2.04 6.72 -0.59
C CYS A 12 -3.12 7.15 0.43
N GLU A 13 -2.96 8.26 1.16
CA GLU A 13 -4.02 8.79 2.04
C GLU A 13 -5.30 9.12 1.27
N GLN A 14 -5.16 9.55 0.01
CA GLN A 14 -6.29 9.87 -0.86
C GLN A 14 -7.11 8.63 -1.23
N LEU A 15 -6.57 7.42 -1.09
CA LEU A 15 -7.28 6.17 -1.40
C LEU A 15 -8.36 5.83 -0.37
N GLY A 16 -8.55 6.62 0.68
CA GLY A 16 -9.60 6.38 1.66
C GLY A 16 -9.41 5.07 2.41
N THR A 17 -10.49 4.32 2.63
CA THR A 17 -10.42 3.07 3.39
C THR A 17 -9.79 1.94 2.57
N LEU A 18 -8.78 1.31 3.14
CA LEU A 18 -8.03 0.19 2.59
C LEU A 18 -8.20 -1.07 3.44
N ARG A 19 -7.94 -2.21 2.81
CA ARG A 19 -7.60 -3.47 3.47
C ARG A 19 -6.11 -3.69 3.31
N LEU A 20 -5.38 -3.50 4.41
CA LEU A 20 -3.94 -3.71 4.50
C LEU A 20 -3.68 -5.18 4.85
N ILE A 21 -2.90 -5.85 4.03
CA ILE A 21 -2.65 -7.29 4.14
C ILE A 21 -1.16 -7.54 4.25
N VAL A 22 -0.77 -8.20 5.33
CA VAL A 22 0.59 -8.70 5.54
C VAL A 22 0.51 -10.21 5.66
N THR A 23 1.37 -10.88 4.89
CA THR A 23 1.43 -12.34 4.84
C THR A 23 2.79 -12.78 5.36
N SER A 24 2.76 -13.66 6.35
CA SER A 24 3.93 -14.42 6.79
C SER A 24 3.91 -15.81 6.15
N ASN A 25 4.93 -16.62 6.46
CA ASN A 25 5.01 -18.00 5.97
C ASN A 25 3.85 -18.91 6.44
N ALA A 26 3.12 -18.53 7.50
CA ALA A 26 2.11 -19.39 8.12
C ALA A 26 0.77 -18.69 8.41
N ALA A 27 0.70 -17.36 8.25
CA ALA A 27 -0.49 -16.58 8.60
C ALA A 27 -0.64 -15.36 7.70
N VAL A 28 -1.89 -14.96 7.50
CA VAL A 28 -2.27 -13.71 6.83
C VAL A 28 -3.02 -12.85 7.86
N LEU A 29 -2.61 -11.59 8.00
CA LEU A 29 -3.34 -10.60 8.77
C LEU A 29 -3.88 -9.54 7.81
N GLU A 30 -5.20 -9.31 7.88
CA GLU A 30 -5.89 -8.29 7.09
C GLU A 30 -6.54 -7.29 8.03
N VAL A 31 -6.19 -6.00 7.87
CA VAL A 31 -6.74 -4.92 8.68
C VAL A 31 -7.42 -3.89 7.81
N ARG A 32 -8.63 -3.50 8.20
CA ARG A 32 -9.37 -2.39 7.61
C ARG A 32 -8.90 -1.07 8.22
N GLY A 33 -8.42 -0.14 7.41
CA GLY A 33 -7.95 1.17 7.88
C GLY A 33 -7.56 2.09 6.72
N LYS A 34 -7.16 3.32 7.02
CA LYS A 34 -6.60 4.26 6.03
C LYS A 34 -5.08 4.32 6.22
N ILE A 35 -4.31 4.55 5.15
CA ILE A 35 -2.92 4.99 5.30
C ILE A 35 -2.99 6.49 5.57
N GLN A 36 -2.71 6.91 6.80
CA GLN A 36 -2.83 8.32 7.21
C GLN A 36 -1.95 8.56 8.44
N LYS A 37 -1.64 9.84 8.72
CA LYS A 37 -0.83 10.23 9.89
C LYS A 37 0.46 9.40 9.98
N LEU A 38 1.11 9.21 8.83
CA LEU A 38 2.38 8.49 8.78
C LEU A 38 3.42 9.27 9.58
N PHE A 39 4.25 8.53 10.30
CA PHE A 39 5.46 9.07 10.89
C PHE A 39 6.64 8.18 10.49
N TYR A 40 7.79 8.82 10.30
CA TYR A 40 8.97 8.17 9.76
C TYR A 40 10.04 8.07 10.82
N ALA A 41 10.74 6.94 10.84
CA ALA A 41 11.84 6.70 11.77
C ALA A 41 12.94 5.90 11.09
N GLU A 42 14.19 6.29 11.31
CA GLU A 42 15.34 5.48 10.94
C GLU A 42 15.76 4.61 12.13
N LEU A 43 15.79 3.30 11.90
CA LEU A 43 16.18 2.29 12.88
C LEU A 43 17.38 1.50 12.35
N PRO A 44 18.10 0.73 13.18
CA PRO A 44 19.26 -0.05 12.71
C PRO A 44 19.00 -0.99 11.53
N LYS A 45 17.73 -1.36 11.31
CA LYS A 45 17.30 -2.26 10.21
C LYS A 45 16.85 -1.52 8.95
N GLY A 46 16.80 -0.19 8.95
CA GLY A 46 16.39 0.62 7.81
C GLY A 46 15.44 1.75 8.18
N LYS A 47 14.92 2.40 7.15
CA LYS A 47 13.97 3.52 7.21
C LYS A 47 12.53 3.02 7.20
N TYR A 48 11.76 3.39 8.22
CA TYR A 48 10.39 2.91 8.42
C TYR A 48 9.37 4.00 8.17
N ALA A 49 8.30 3.64 7.45
CA ALA A 49 7.02 4.34 7.50
C ALA A 49 6.13 3.65 8.54
N ASN A 50 5.53 4.43 9.44
CA ASN A 50 4.79 3.90 10.58
C ASN A 50 3.43 4.56 10.71
N MET A 51 2.47 3.83 11.25
CA MET A 51 1.15 4.34 11.61
C MET A 51 0.67 3.67 12.89
N HIS A 52 0.04 4.44 13.76
CA HIS A 52 -0.59 3.96 14.98
C HIS A 52 -2.09 4.26 14.96
N THR A 53 -2.90 3.25 15.29
CA THR A 53 -4.36 3.35 15.46
C THR A 53 -4.77 2.57 16.69
N ASP A 54 -6.01 2.75 17.15
CA ASP A 54 -6.53 2.04 18.32
C ASP A 54 -6.52 0.50 18.18
N ILE A 55 -6.48 -0.01 16.94
CA ILE A 55 -6.63 -1.44 16.64
C ILE A 55 -5.37 -2.10 16.07
N VAL A 56 -4.46 -1.31 15.48
CA VAL A 56 -3.27 -1.82 14.80
C VAL A 56 -2.15 -0.80 14.82
N GLU A 57 -0.92 -1.31 14.95
CA GLU A 57 0.31 -0.63 14.58
C GLU A 57 0.86 -1.21 13.28
N PHE A 58 1.23 -0.31 12.37
CA PHE A 58 1.78 -0.64 11.07
C PHE A 58 3.20 -0.12 10.98
N HIS A 59 4.10 -0.98 10.49
CA HIS A 59 5.51 -0.66 10.28
C HIS A 59 5.94 -1.25 8.93
N LEU A 60 6.40 -0.39 8.02
CA LEU A 60 6.93 -0.79 6.73
C LEU A 60 8.38 -0.32 6.60
N ASN A 61 9.30 -1.28 6.50
CA ASN A 61 10.69 -0.99 6.17
C ASN A 61 10.79 -0.64 4.68
N MET A 62 10.93 0.66 4.38
CA MET A 62 10.93 1.19 3.03
C MET A 62 12.15 0.74 2.22
N ASP A 63 13.29 0.52 2.88
CA ASP A 63 14.54 0.12 2.20
C ASP A 63 14.45 -1.28 1.58
N LEU A 64 13.54 -2.11 2.10
CA LEU A 64 13.30 -3.47 1.61
C LEU A 64 12.36 -3.51 0.41
N ILE A 65 11.63 -2.46 0.12
CA ILE A 65 10.69 -2.43 -1.02
C ILE A 65 11.45 -2.07 -2.30
N LYS A 66 11.43 -2.97 -3.27
CA LYS A 66 12.11 -2.81 -4.56
C LYS A 66 11.18 -2.45 -5.69
N GLN A 67 9.93 -2.90 -5.62
CA GLN A 67 8.95 -2.63 -6.65
C GLN A 67 7.57 -2.41 -6.05
N VAL A 68 6.82 -1.51 -6.66
CA VAL A 68 5.40 -1.30 -6.38
C VAL A 68 4.61 -1.60 -7.64
N LYS A 69 3.53 -2.36 -7.49
CA LYS A 69 2.69 -2.80 -8.62
C LYS A 69 1.21 -2.57 -8.34
N PHE A 70 0.54 -1.93 -9.27
CA PHE A 70 -0.91 -1.80 -9.31
C PHE A 70 -1.52 -3.03 -9.98
N GLU A 71 -2.51 -3.64 -9.35
CA GLU A 71 -3.18 -4.83 -9.88
C GLU A 71 -4.70 -4.70 -9.76
N SER A 72 -5.41 -4.96 -10.85
CA SER A 72 -6.84 -5.29 -10.80
C SER A 72 -7.02 -6.80 -10.86
N GLY A 73 -7.96 -7.34 -10.09
CA GLY A 73 -8.30 -8.76 -10.11
C GLY A 73 -9.80 -8.97 -9.96
N GLU A 74 -10.24 -10.22 -10.07
CA GLU A 74 -11.61 -10.61 -9.79
C GLU A 74 -11.71 -11.18 -8.38
N ALA A 75 -12.68 -10.71 -7.60
CA ALA A 75 -12.92 -11.24 -6.27
C ALA A 75 -13.31 -12.72 -6.34
N LYS A 76 -12.66 -13.56 -5.52
CA LYS A 76 -12.95 -15.01 -5.44
C LYS A 76 -14.42 -15.32 -5.12
N ARG A 77 -15.15 -14.37 -4.54
CA ARG A 77 -16.57 -14.46 -4.22
C ARG A 77 -17.24 -13.13 -4.56
N GLY A 78 -18.35 -13.18 -5.30
CA GLY A 78 -19.20 -12.02 -5.58
C GLY A 78 -18.97 -11.33 -6.92
N ASN A 79 -18.11 -11.86 -7.80
CA ASN A 79 -17.91 -11.41 -9.19
C ASN A 79 -17.78 -9.87 -9.34
N PHE A 80 -16.88 -9.26 -8.57
CA PHE A 80 -16.57 -7.84 -8.68
C PHE A 80 -15.06 -7.62 -8.77
N THR A 81 -14.68 -6.50 -9.38
CA THR A 81 -13.27 -6.13 -9.54
C THR A 81 -12.67 -5.68 -8.21
N THR A 82 -11.51 -6.21 -7.86
CA THR A 82 -10.66 -5.76 -6.74
C THR A 82 -9.52 -4.92 -7.27
N TYR A 83 -9.15 -3.86 -6.56
CA TYR A 83 -8.02 -2.99 -6.88
C TYR A 83 -6.98 -3.06 -5.77
N ALA A 84 -5.75 -3.38 -6.12
CA ALA A 84 -4.66 -3.61 -5.19
C ALA A 84 -3.41 -2.81 -5.57
N ILE A 85 -2.62 -2.50 -4.55
CA ILE A 85 -1.24 -2.03 -4.68
C ILE A 85 -0.38 -3.06 -3.93
N ARG A 86 0.58 -3.66 -4.63
CA ARG A 86 1.53 -4.63 -4.10
C ARG A 86 2.87 -3.95 -3.88
N PHE A 87 3.48 -4.19 -2.73
CA PHE A 87 4.84 -3.75 -2.41
C PHE A 87 5.69 -5.01 -2.34
N LEU A 88 6.63 -5.14 -3.28
CA LEU A 88 7.48 -6.31 -3.45
C LEU A 88 8.86 -6.06 -2.87
N ASP A 89 9.42 -7.07 -2.21
CA ASP A 89 10.78 -7.06 -1.69
C ASP A 89 11.83 -7.43 -2.76
N ASN A 90 13.09 -7.59 -2.33
CA ASN A 90 14.21 -7.97 -3.19
C ASN A 90 14.15 -9.42 -3.70
N GLU A 91 13.28 -10.26 -3.15
CA GLU A 91 13.02 -11.62 -3.61
C GLU A 91 11.75 -11.69 -4.47
N GLU A 92 11.23 -10.54 -4.90
CA GLU A 92 9.95 -10.39 -5.63
C GLU A 92 8.74 -10.92 -4.84
N LYS A 93 8.86 -11.06 -3.51
CA LYS A 93 7.77 -11.48 -2.64
C LYS A 93 6.97 -10.27 -2.19
N ILE A 94 5.65 -10.47 -2.05
CA ILE A 94 4.74 -9.42 -1.58
C ILE A 94 4.96 -9.21 -0.08
N ALA A 95 5.57 -8.08 0.29
CA ALA A 95 5.75 -7.66 1.68
C ALA A 95 4.48 -7.01 2.25
N LEU A 96 3.74 -6.28 1.42
CA LEU A 96 2.47 -5.64 1.77
C LEU A 96 1.53 -5.62 0.56
N SER A 97 0.25 -5.80 0.82
CA SER A 97 -0.81 -5.45 -0.15
C SER A 97 -1.79 -4.47 0.45
N ALA A 98 -2.10 -3.41 -0.30
CA ALA A 98 -3.16 -2.47 0.03
C ALA A 98 -4.28 -2.61 -0.99
N PHE A 99 -5.41 -3.17 -0.59
CA PHE A 99 -6.61 -3.25 -1.41
C PHE A 99 -7.52 -2.07 -1.11
N LEU A 100 -8.21 -1.54 -2.11
CA LEU A 100 -9.37 -0.68 -1.86
C LEU A 100 -10.40 -1.48 -1.06
N GLN A 101 -10.82 -0.95 0.09
CA GLN A 101 -11.84 -1.61 0.89
C GLN A 101 -13.22 -1.30 0.30
N TRP A 102 -13.96 -2.35 -0.03
CA TRP A 102 -15.36 -2.24 -0.42
C TRP A 102 -16.30 -2.34 0.80
N GLY A 103 -17.49 -1.74 0.68
CA GLY A 103 -18.60 -1.94 1.61
C GLY A 103 -19.34 -3.24 1.27
N LYS A 104 -20.36 -3.16 0.41
CA LYS A 104 -20.94 -4.34 -0.24
C LYS A 104 -20.04 -4.80 -1.40
N PRO A 105 -20.18 -6.04 -1.90
CA PRO A 105 -19.39 -6.53 -3.03
C PRO A 105 -19.41 -5.55 -4.21
N GLY A 106 -18.24 -5.02 -4.58
CA GLY A 106 -18.06 -4.05 -5.67
C GLY A 106 -18.41 -2.59 -5.35
N GLU A 107 -18.93 -2.28 -4.16
CA GLU A 107 -19.24 -0.90 -3.75
C GLU A 107 -18.02 -0.27 -3.05
N TYR A 108 -17.36 0.68 -3.72
CA TYR A 108 -16.23 1.46 -3.20
C TYR A 108 -16.64 2.84 -2.68
N GLU A 109 -15.77 3.52 -1.95
CA GLU A 109 -16.01 4.91 -1.54
C GLU A 109 -16.09 5.83 -2.78
N PRO A 110 -16.85 6.94 -2.73
CA PRO A 110 -16.95 7.87 -3.86
C PRO A 110 -15.58 8.40 -4.30
N GLY A 111 -15.24 8.28 -5.59
CA GLY A 111 -13.96 8.73 -6.15
C GLY A 111 -12.78 7.80 -5.88
N GLN A 112 -12.96 6.72 -5.11
CA GLN A 112 -11.84 5.90 -4.64
C GLN A 112 -11.13 5.14 -5.77
N VAL A 113 -11.89 4.63 -6.73
CA VAL A 113 -11.35 3.91 -7.89
C VAL A 113 -10.66 4.88 -8.85
N GLU A 114 -11.23 6.06 -9.04
CA GLU A 114 -10.67 7.12 -9.86
C GLU A 114 -9.33 7.62 -9.29
N ILE A 115 -9.24 7.79 -7.97
CA ILE A 115 -7.99 8.14 -7.29
C ILE A 115 -6.95 7.03 -7.47
N TRP A 116 -7.34 5.76 -7.33
CA TRP A 116 -6.44 4.63 -7.58
C TRP A 116 -5.91 4.63 -9.01
N GLN A 117 -6.77 4.88 -10.00
CA GLN A 117 -6.38 5.01 -11.40
C GLN A 117 -5.43 6.20 -11.61
N GLY A 118 -5.72 7.35 -11.00
CA GLY A 118 -4.86 8.54 -11.07
C GLY A 118 -3.48 8.33 -10.45
N LEU A 119 -3.39 7.59 -9.33
CA LEU A 119 -2.09 7.19 -8.78
C LEU A 119 -1.38 6.21 -9.71
N LYS A 120 -2.09 5.24 -10.29
CA LYS A 120 -1.50 4.32 -11.29
C LYS A 120 -0.93 5.07 -12.48
N GLU A 121 -1.66 6.05 -13.02
CA GLU A 121 -1.20 6.88 -14.13
C GLU A 121 0.01 7.74 -13.76
N LYS A 122 0.01 8.30 -12.54
CA LYS A 122 1.10 9.16 -12.06
C LYS A 122 2.41 8.41 -11.80
N TYR A 123 2.34 7.24 -11.16
CA TYR A 123 3.53 6.49 -10.73
C TYR A 123 3.92 5.39 -11.73
N GLY A 124 2.97 4.89 -12.53
CA GLY A 124 3.14 3.75 -13.41
C GLY A 124 2.49 2.49 -12.82
N GLU A 125 2.06 1.58 -13.71
CA GLU A 125 1.46 0.30 -13.30
C GLU A 125 2.44 -0.59 -12.53
N VAL A 126 3.71 -0.55 -12.92
CA VAL A 126 4.84 -1.15 -12.22
C VAL A 126 5.93 -0.08 -12.14
N TRP A 127 6.45 0.18 -10.94
CA TRP A 127 7.52 1.15 -10.75
C TRP A 127 8.43 0.77 -9.59
N GLU A 128 9.68 1.27 -9.65
CA GLU A 128 10.71 1.02 -8.65
C GLU A 128 10.97 2.33 -7.88
N PRO A 129 10.84 2.34 -6.54
CA PRO A 129 11.15 3.53 -5.76
C PRO A 129 12.62 3.89 -5.83
N ILE A 130 12.92 5.18 -5.95
CA ILE A 130 14.28 5.66 -5.69
C ILE A 130 14.59 5.56 -4.19
N PRO A 131 15.88 5.46 -3.80
CA PRO A 131 16.26 5.46 -2.39
C PRO A 131 15.69 6.66 -1.63
N VAL A 132 15.19 6.41 -0.41
CA VAL A 132 14.73 7.49 0.48
C VAL A 132 15.97 8.10 1.13
N GLU A 133 16.43 9.25 0.64
CA GLU A 133 17.65 9.90 1.16
C GLU A 133 17.41 10.58 2.51
N SER A 134 16.26 11.25 2.67
CA SER A 134 15.86 11.94 3.90
C SER A 134 14.46 11.52 4.36
N LEU A 135 14.25 11.47 5.67
CA LEU A 135 12.95 11.25 6.31
C LEU A 135 12.25 12.55 6.74
N GLU A 136 12.93 13.69 6.58
CA GLU A 136 12.35 15.01 6.79
C GLU A 136 11.21 15.31 5.82
#